data_AF-A0A854NMB2-F1
#
_entry.id   AF-A0A854NMB2-F1
#
_cell.length_a   1.000
_cell.length_b   1.000
_cell.length_c   1.000
_cell.angle_alpha   90.00
_cell.angle_beta   90.00
_cell.angle_gamma   90.00
#
_symmetry.space_group_name_H-M   'P 1'
#
loop_
_entity.id
_entity.type
_entity.pdbx_description
1 polymer ?
#
loop_
_entity_poly.entity_id
_entity_poly.type
_entity_poly.pdbx_seq_one_letter_code
_entity_poly.pdbx_strand_id
1 'polypeptide(L)'
;MSNKTFTLNINGYEYEMPYWSFPWISYAVNTLNEGGVPLNLRTSSFPSLWIKPDYDVQFVFPDPADPEIPERLTEKERHQVMDLFDGDRMYGYRVLDVSMDDGEPIFFEWDDPKFNKRGTFDSEPE
;
A
#
# COMPACT_ATOMS: atom_id res chain seq x y z
N MET A 1 -10.18 9.50 -15.05
CA MET A 1 -9.28 8.33 -15.13
C MET A 1 -10.16 7.12 -15.42
N SER A 2 -9.65 6.09 -16.11
CA SER A 2 -10.44 4.89 -16.38
C SER A 2 -10.80 4.22 -15.04
N ASN A 3 -12.07 3.85 -14.85
CA ASN A 3 -12.55 3.14 -13.66
C ASN A 3 -12.14 1.65 -13.72
N LYS A 4 -10.91 1.35 -14.15
CA LYS A 4 -10.43 -0.02 -14.28
C LYS A 4 -10.02 -0.55 -12.93
N THR A 5 -10.42 -1.78 -12.67
CA THR A 5 -10.23 -2.45 -11.40
C THR A 5 -9.65 -3.85 -11.60
N PHE A 6 -8.83 -4.26 -10.65
CA PHE A 6 -8.34 -5.63 -10.52
C PHE A 6 -8.92 -6.24 -9.25
N THR A 7 -8.92 -7.56 -9.16
CA THR A 7 -9.32 -8.29 -7.95
C THR A 7 -8.09 -8.61 -7.12
N LEU A 8 -8.04 -8.05 -5.91
CA LEU A 8 -7.13 -8.48 -4.85
C LEU A 8 -7.78 -9.66 -4.12
N ASN A 9 -7.19 -10.84 -4.24
CA ASN A 9 -7.63 -12.03 -3.51
C ASN A 9 -6.71 -12.26 -2.31
N ILE A 10 -7.26 -12.31 -1.10
CA ILE A 10 -6.52 -12.60 0.13
C ILE A 10 -7.18 -13.80 0.80
N ASN A 11 -6.48 -14.94 0.85
CA ASN A 11 -6.98 -16.19 1.41
C ASN A 11 -8.37 -16.62 0.88
N GLY A 12 -8.65 -16.39 -0.40
CA GLY A 12 -9.93 -16.73 -1.05
C GLY A 12 -11.00 -15.65 -0.94
N TYR A 13 -10.75 -14.53 -0.25
CA TYR A 13 -11.65 -13.37 -0.22
C TYR A 13 -11.26 -12.37 -1.29
N GLU A 14 -12.23 -11.96 -2.09
CA GLU A 14 -12.04 -11.08 -3.25
C GLU A 14 -12.40 -9.64 -2.93
N TYR A 15 -11.51 -8.72 -3.29
CA TYR A 15 -11.67 -7.28 -3.09
C TYR A 15 -11.37 -6.56 -4.40
N GLU A 16 -12.32 -5.77 -4.87
CA GLU A 16 -12.15 -4.98 -6.08
C GLU A 16 -11.34 -3.70 -5.78
N MET A 17 -10.26 -3.50 -6.54
CA MET A 17 -9.28 -2.43 -6.31
C MET A 17 -8.98 -1.66 -7.59
N PRO A 18 -8.77 -0.34 -7.52
CA PRO A 18 -8.43 0.45 -8.70
C PRO A 18 -7.03 0.12 -9.20
N TYR A 19 -6.83 0.09 -10.52
CA TYR A 19 -5.54 -0.24 -11.15
C TYR A 19 -4.36 0.56 -10.61
N TRP A 20 -4.53 1.86 -10.34
CA TRP A 20 -3.45 2.72 -9.83
C TRP A 20 -2.84 2.21 -8.51
N SER A 21 -3.64 1.51 -7.69
CA SER A 21 -3.20 0.99 -6.39
C SER A 21 -2.34 -0.28 -6.50
N PHE A 22 -2.39 -0.98 -7.64
CA PHE A 22 -1.70 -2.26 -7.85
C PHE A 22 -0.20 -2.22 -7.54
N PRO A 23 0.63 -1.33 -8.14
CA PRO A 23 2.06 -1.37 -7.94
C PRO A 23 2.47 -1.14 -6.48
N TRP A 24 1.67 -0.36 -5.74
CA TRP A 24 1.87 -0.07 -4.32
C TRP A 24 1.54 -1.26 -3.43
N ILE A 25 0.37 -1.88 -3.65
CA ILE A 25 -0.06 -3.07 -2.89
C ILE A 25 0.84 -4.25 -3.20
N SER A 26 1.20 -4.47 -4.47
CA SER A 26 2.12 -5.53 -4.88
C SER A 26 3.49 -5.37 -4.22
N TYR A 27 4.04 -4.16 -4.20
CA TYR A 27 5.30 -3.91 -3.51
C TYR A 27 5.20 -4.17 -2.01
N ALA A 28 4.18 -3.62 -1.33
CA ALA A 28 4.01 -3.79 0.11
C ALA A 28 3.81 -5.26 0.50
N VAL A 29 3.05 -6.02 -0.28
CA VAL A 29 2.85 -7.46 -0.07
C VAL A 29 4.15 -8.24 -0.27
N ASN A 30 4.95 -7.91 -1.29
CA ASN A 30 6.23 -8.58 -1.51
C ASN A 30 7.22 -8.34 -0.35
N THR A 31 7.24 -7.14 0.23
CA THR A 31 8.13 -6.84 1.37
C THR A 31 7.66 -7.44 2.70
N LEU A 32 6.40 -7.87 2.82
CA LEU A 32 5.92 -8.67 3.97
C LEU A 32 6.73 -9.95 4.13
N ASN A 33 7.00 -10.62 3.01
CA ASN A 33 7.72 -11.90 2.97
C ASN A 33 9.19 -11.76 3.39
N GLU A 34 9.77 -10.55 3.20
CA GLU A 34 11.16 -10.26 3.55
C GLU A 34 11.31 -9.75 4.99
N GLY A 35 10.35 -8.92 5.45
CA GLY A 35 10.40 -8.24 6.76
C GLY A 35 9.68 -8.96 7.89
N GLY A 36 8.67 -9.80 7.61
CA GLY A 36 7.86 -10.47 8.62
C GLY A 36 6.90 -9.57 9.41
N VAL A 37 6.76 -8.31 9.02
CA VAL A 37 5.90 -7.30 9.68
C VAL A 37 4.56 -7.25 8.95
N PRO A 38 3.40 -7.40 9.62
CA PRO A 38 2.10 -7.39 8.96
C PRO A 38 1.71 -6.00 8.40
N LEU A 39 0.86 -5.99 7.37
CA LEU A 39 0.34 -4.79 6.71
C LEU A 39 -1.13 -4.57 7.04
N ASN A 40 -1.50 -3.32 7.32
CA ASN A 40 -2.86 -2.83 7.37
C ASN A 40 -3.12 -2.02 6.08
N LEU A 41 -3.93 -2.56 5.18
CA LEU A 41 -4.34 -1.89 3.94
C LEU A 41 -5.66 -1.15 4.16
N ARG A 42 -5.66 0.17 3.94
CA ARG A 42 -6.84 1.04 4.06
C ARG A 42 -7.30 1.50 2.70
N THR A 43 -8.60 1.45 2.49
CA THR A 43 -9.24 1.85 1.25
C THR A 43 -10.53 2.60 1.57
N SER A 44 -11.07 3.32 0.60
CA SER A 44 -12.38 3.96 0.71
C SER A 44 -13.54 2.98 0.48
N SER A 45 -13.28 1.84 -0.16
CA SER A 45 -14.30 0.91 -0.63
C SER A 45 -14.71 -0.15 0.39
N PHE A 46 -13.83 -0.49 1.34
CA PHE A 46 -14.08 -1.55 2.30
C PHE A 46 -13.32 -1.33 3.62
N PRO A 47 -13.70 -2.04 4.71
CA PRO A 47 -12.98 -1.96 5.97
C PRO A 47 -11.51 -2.35 5.83
N SER A 48 -10.66 -1.78 6.67
CA SER A 48 -9.22 -2.04 6.67
C SER A 48 -8.89 -3.54 6.65
N LEU A 49 -8.02 -3.94 5.73
CA LEU A 49 -7.61 -5.32 5.55
C LEU A 49 -6.26 -5.55 6.23
N TRP A 50 -6.19 -6.57 7.06
CA TRP A 50 -4.94 -7.02 7.66
C TRP A 50 -4.34 -8.13 6.80
N ILE A 51 -3.13 -7.92 6.29
CA ILE A 51 -2.37 -8.86 5.49
C ILE A 51 -1.14 -9.29 6.28
N LYS A 52 -1.08 -10.57 6.63
CA LYS A 52 0.05 -11.14 7.35
C LYS A 52 1.05 -11.79 6.37
N PRO A 53 2.31 -11.97 6.78
CA PRO A 53 3.33 -12.62 5.93
C PRO A 53 2.97 -14.05 5.48
N ASP A 54 2.08 -14.74 6.19
CA ASP A 54 1.66 -16.11 5.89
C ASP A 54 0.39 -16.19 5.02
N TYR A 55 -0.15 -15.07 4.57
CA TYR A 55 -1.39 -15.04 3.78
C TYR A 55 -1.11 -15.31 2.29
N ASP A 56 -1.99 -16.08 1.65
CA ASP A 56 -1.99 -16.22 0.19
C ASP A 56 -2.65 -14.98 -0.42
N VAL A 57 -1.85 -14.21 -1.17
CA VAL A 57 -2.28 -12.97 -1.81
C VAL A 57 -2.08 -13.07 -3.31
N GLN A 58 -3.16 -12.90 -4.07
CA GLN A 58 -3.16 -12.98 -5.52
C GLN A 58 -3.75 -11.71 -6.13
N PHE A 59 -3.18 -11.30 -7.26
CA PHE A 59 -3.62 -10.15 -8.04
C PHE A 59 -4.21 -10.67 -9.36
N VAL A 60 -5.52 -10.53 -9.53
CA VAL A 60 -6.25 -11.07 -10.69
C VAL A 60 -6.77 -9.92 -11.54
N PHE A 61 -6.31 -9.86 -12.79
CA PHE A 61 -6.73 -8.86 -13.77
C PHE A 61 -7.73 -9.47 -14.75
N PRO A 62 -8.84 -8.77 -15.09
CA PRO A 62 -9.80 -9.27 -16.10
C PRO A 62 -9.15 -9.49 -17.47
N ASP A 63 -8.24 -8.61 -17.87
CA ASP A 63 -7.38 -8.75 -19.05
C ASP A 63 -5.92 -8.57 -18.62
N PRO A 64 -5.15 -9.66 -18.43
CA PRO A 64 -3.74 -9.59 -18.05
C PRO A 64 -2.83 -8.89 -19.08
N ALA A 65 -3.29 -8.71 -20.32
CA ALA A 65 -2.54 -8.03 -21.38
C ALA A 65 -2.94 -6.54 -21.53
N ASP A 66 -3.76 -6.02 -20.62
CA ASP A 66 -4.22 -4.64 -20.66
C ASP A 66 -3.05 -3.66 -20.47
N PRO A 67 -2.75 -2.79 -21.45
CA PRO A 67 -1.63 -1.85 -21.38
C PRO A 67 -1.81 -0.74 -20.34
N GLU A 68 -3.01 -0.59 -19.75
CA GLU A 68 -3.24 0.34 -18.63
C GLU A 68 -2.87 -0.26 -17.28
N ILE A 69 -2.51 -1.54 -17.19
CA ILE A 69 -2.02 -2.14 -15.95
C ILE A 69 -0.68 -1.47 -15.60
N PRO A 70 -0.56 -0.77 -14.45
CA PRO A 70 0.70 -0.17 -14.07
C PRO A 70 1.72 -1.26 -13.75
N GLU A 71 2.86 -1.27 -14.42
CA GLU A 71 3.79 -2.41 -14.28
C GLU A 71 4.50 -2.42 -12.92
N ARG A 72 5.00 -1.27 -12.46
CA ARG A 72 5.85 -1.14 -11.26
C ARG A 72 5.82 0.29 -10.72
N LEU A 73 6.19 0.42 -9.45
CA LEU A 73 6.61 1.71 -8.87
C LEU A 73 7.79 2.28 -9.65
N THR A 74 7.82 3.58 -9.85
CA THR A 74 8.98 4.32 -10.33
C THR A 74 10.12 4.28 -9.31
N GLU A 75 11.33 4.69 -9.71
CA GLU A 75 12.49 4.71 -8.79
C GLU A 75 12.29 5.67 -7.60
N LYS A 76 11.65 6.81 -7.84
CA LYS A 76 11.31 7.78 -6.79
C LYS A 76 10.34 7.16 -5.79
N GLU A 77 9.28 6.54 -6.28
CA GLU A 77 8.25 5.89 -5.45
C GLU A 77 8.83 4.71 -4.67
N ARG A 78 9.71 3.91 -5.29
CA ARG A 78 10.44 2.85 -4.57
C ARG A 78 11.28 3.40 -3.42
N HIS A 79 12.01 4.50 -3.60
CA HIS A 79 12.79 5.11 -2.52
C HIS A 79 11.89 5.64 -1.39
N GLN A 80 10.78 6.31 -1.73
CA GLN A 80 9.81 6.78 -0.73
C GLN A 80 9.27 5.64 0.13
N VAL A 81 9.05 4.49 -0.49
CA VAL A 81 8.53 3.30 0.17
C VAL A 81 9.63 2.56 0.97
N MET A 82 10.84 2.45 0.42
CA MET A 82 11.98 1.83 1.10
C MET A 82 12.42 2.62 2.34
N ASP A 83 12.46 3.96 2.27
CA ASP A 83 12.81 4.81 3.41
C ASP A 83 11.84 4.63 4.59
N LEU A 84 10.57 4.30 4.28
CA LEU A 84 9.59 3.98 5.31
C LEU A 84 9.77 2.57 5.85
N PHE A 85 10.18 1.61 5.01
CA PHE A 85 10.28 0.19 5.39
C PHE A 85 11.68 -0.29 5.82
N ASP A 86 12.75 0.52 5.73
CA ASP A 86 14.08 0.13 6.23
C ASP A 86 14.19 0.30 7.77
N GLY A 87 13.22 0.95 8.42
CA GLY A 87 13.12 1.08 9.88
C GLY A 87 12.62 -0.17 10.63
N ASP A 88 12.23 -1.22 9.89
CA ASP A 88 11.09 -2.07 10.21
C ASP A 88 11.24 -3.17 11.27
N ARG A 89 12.45 -3.55 11.68
CA ARG A 89 12.55 -4.74 12.57
C ARG A 89 12.00 -4.52 13.98
N MET A 90 11.66 -3.28 14.37
CA MET A 90 11.27 -2.93 15.74
C MET A 90 9.78 -2.61 15.94
N TYR A 91 8.95 -2.59 14.90
CA TYR A 91 7.58 -2.05 14.97
C TYR A 91 6.49 -3.07 14.60
N GLY A 92 5.32 -2.98 15.25
CA GLY A 92 4.33 -4.06 15.28
C GLY A 92 3.51 -4.27 14.00
N TYR A 93 3.36 -3.26 13.14
CA TYR A 93 2.69 -3.34 11.83
C TYR A 93 2.89 -2.08 10.98
N ARG A 94 2.70 -2.24 9.67
CA ARG A 94 2.75 -1.16 8.66
C ARG A 94 1.36 -0.76 8.21
N VAL A 95 1.20 0.47 7.70
CA VAL A 95 -0.06 0.90 7.09
C VAL A 95 0.16 1.49 5.70
N LEU A 96 -0.62 0.97 4.75
CA LEU A 96 -0.76 1.49 3.39
C LEU A 96 -2.18 2.01 3.24
N ASP A 97 -2.33 3.30 3.05
CA ASP A 97 -3.62 3.94 2.81
C ASP A 97 -3.74 4.40 1.36
N VAL A 98 -4.64 3.75 0.64
CA VAL A 98 -4.99 4.06 -0.77
C VAL A 98 -6.39 4.66 -0.88
N SER A 99 -6.92 5.23 0.21
CA SER A 99 -8.26 5.83 0.23
C SER A 99 -8.32 7.22 -0.39
N MET A 100 -7.17 7.91 -0.54
CA MET A 100 -7.10 9.24 -1.13
C MET A 100 -7.02 9.15 -2.66
N ASP A 101 -7.92 9.89 -3.34
CA ASP A 101 -8.13 9.88 -4.80
C ASP A 101 -7.19 10.87 -5.53
N ASP A 102 -5.97 11.07 -5.04
CA ASP A 102 -4.94 11.90 -5.71
C ASP A 102 -3.90 11.07 -6.47
N GLY A 103 -4.00 9.73 -6.40
CA GLY A 103 -3.13 8.81 -7.11
C GLY A 103 -1.80 8.51 -6.40
N GLU A 104 -1.57 9.08 -5.21
CA GLU A 104 -0.42 8.77 -4.37
C GLU A 104 -0.88 8.11 -3.06
N PRO A 105 -0.41 6.90 -2.73
CA PRO A 105 -0.72 6.29 -1.46
C PRO A 105 0.00 6.98 -0.31
N ILE A 106 -0.59 6.86 0.87
CA ILE A 106 -0.04 7.37 2.11
C ILE A 106 0.49 6.20 2.92
N PHE A 107 1.70 6.38 3.43
CA PHE A 107 2.41 5.37 4.21
C PHE A 107 2.63 5.86 5.63
N PHE A 108 2.43 4.99 6.62
CA PHE A 108 2.75 5.29 8.02
C PHE A 108 3.03 4.03 8.86
N GLU A 109 3.85 4.21 9.89
CA GLU A 109 4.10 3.24 10.96
C GLU A 109 3.42 3.74 12.24
N TRP A 110 2.57 2.91 12.86
CA TRP A 110 1.78 3.35 14.02
C TRP A 110 2.58 3.33 15.32
N ASP A 111 3.59 2.47 15.42
CA ASP A 111 4.47 2.37 16.58
C ASP A 111 5.73 3.26 16.46
N ASP A 112 5.87 4.05 15.39
CA ASP A 112 6.97 5.00 15.23
C ASP A 112 6.68 6.31 15.98
N PRO A 113 7.39 6.62 17.08
CA PRO A 113 7.24 7.87 17.81
C PRO A 113 7.65 9.12 17.01
N LYS A 114 8.33 8.96 15.86
CA LYS A 114 8.72 10.05 14.97
C LYS A 114 7.67 10.36 13.89
N PHE A 115 6.84 9.39 13.50
CA PHE A 115 5.86 9.58 12.43
C PHE A 115 4.68 10.47 12.84
N ASN A 116 4.27 10.43 14.11
CA ASN A 116 3.26 11.32 14.69
C ASN A 116 3.60 12.83 14.61
N LYS A 117 4.81 13.20 14.15
CA LYS A 117 5.26 14.59 14.02
C LYS A 117 5.28 15.15 12.60
N ARG A 118 5.09 14.33 11.56
CA ARG A 118 5.07 14.80 10.15
C ARG A 118 3.69 15.24 9.65
N GLY A 119 2.72 15.39 10.56
CA GLY A 119 1.36 15.91 10.28
C GLY A 119 1.10 17.33 10.78
N THR A 120 2.08 18.03 11.37
CA THR A 120 1.99 19.50 11.47
C THR A 120 2.58 20.04 10.18
N PHE A 121 1.72 20.31 9.19
CA PHE A 121 2.02 21.34 8.22
C PHE A 121 2.44 22.57 9.02
N ASP A 122 3.69 22.99 8.84
CA ASP A 122 4.11 24.35 9.19
C ASP A 122 3.18 25.29 8.44
N SER A 123 2.10 25.70 9.11
CA SER A 123 1.43 26.93 8.78
C SER A 123 2.41 28.00 9.20
N GLU A 124 3.30 28.41 8.29
CA GLU A 124 4.01 29.67 8.41
C GLU A 124 2.95 30.76 8.64
N PRO A 125 3.00 31.52 9.75
CA PRO A 125 2.40 32.83 9.76
C PRO A 125 3.36 33.81 9.07
N GLU A 126 2.77 34.64 8.20
CA GLU A 126 3.34 35.74 7.42
C GLU A 126 4.42 36.58 8.10
#